data_AF-A0A7W0ZGQ5-F1
#
_entry.id   AF-A0A7W0ZGQ5-F1
#
_cell.length_a   1.000
_cell.length_b   1.000
_cell.length_c   1.000
_cell.angle_alpha   90.00
_cell.angle_beta   90.00
_cell.angle_gamma   90.00
#
_symmetry.space_group_name_H-M   'P 1'
#
loop_
_entity.id
_entity.type
_entity.pdbx_description
1 polymer ?
#
loop_
_entity_poly.entity_id
_entity_poly.type
_entity_poly.pdbx_seq_one_letter_code
_entity_poly.pdbx_strand_id
1 'polypeptide(L)'
;RWGASVFVILLFMHMGRVFLFGAYKYPRELLWITGVLILAMGMLMGFTGYLLPWDQTAYWATVVGINLNGTAPFAGPWLAQFLAGGAEIGSDTLAKWYALHMLLIPGALIALIGIHLYLVARLGITSPPWSKEAAGRERAAVAQPTGTRAGLVRGSGDGK
;
A
#
# COMPACT_ATOMS: atom_id res chain seq x y z
N ARG A 1 17.73 -11.98 -6.50
CA ARG A 1 17.21 -12.43 -5.17
C ARG A 1 17.25 -11.29 -4.15
N TRP A 2 18.43 -10.73 -3.82
CA TRP A 2 18.57 -9.63 -2.85
C TRP A 2 17.73 -8.37 -3.14
N GLY A 3 17.60 -7.98 -4.41
CA GLY A 3 16.80 -6.80 -4.78
C GLY A 3 15.33 -6.89 -4.35
N ALA A 4 14.71 -8.07 -4.49
CA ALA A 4 13.33 -8.28 -4.06
C ALA A 4 13.19 -8.18 -2.52
N SER A 5 14.13 -8.77 -1.78
CA SER A 5 14.16 -8.70 -0.32
C SER A 5 14.33 -7.25 0.18
N VAL A 6 15.26 -6.50 -0.41
CA VAL A 6 15.48 -5.08 -0.07
C VAL A 6 14.24 -4.25 -0.41
N PHE A 7 13.62 -4.48 -1.57
CA PHE A 7 12.39 -3.79 -1.96
C PHE A 7 11.26 -3.99 -0.93
N VAL A 8 11.02 -5.22 -0.49
CA VAL A 8 9.99 -5.53 0.52
C VAL A 8 10.32 -4.87 1.86
N ILE A 9 11.58 -4.97 2.33
CA ILE A 9 12.02 -4.33 3.58
C ILE A 9 11.81 -2.81 3.52
N LEU A 10 12.20 -2.17 2.42
CA LEU A 10 12.02 -0.73 2.23
C LEU A 10 10.54 -0.33 2.18
N LEU A 11 9.69 -1.15 1.57
CA LEU A 11 8.23 -0.93 1.57
C LEU A 11 7.66 -0.96 2.98
N PHE A 12 8.00 -1.97 3.79
CA PHE A 12 7.55 -2.04 5.18
C PHE A 12 8.09 -0.87 6.02
N MET A 13 9.35 -0.53 5.85
CA MET A 13 9.95 0.63 6.54
C MET A 13 9.28 1.94 6.14
N HIS A 14 8.96 2.11 4.85
CA HIS A 14 8.23 3.27 4.34
C HIS A 14 6.82 3.37 4.92
N MET A 15 6.10 2.24 5.00
CA MET A 15 4.79 2.18 5.64
C MET A 15 4.87 2.53 7.14
N GLY A 16 5.85 1.97 7.84
CA GLY A 16 6.13 2.31 9.24
C GLY A 16 6.38 3.81 9.43
N ARG A 17 7.21 4.42 8.58
CA ARG A 17 7.47 5.87 8.55
C ARG A 17 6.16 6.65 8.42
N VAL A 18 5.34 6.35 7.41
CA VAL A 18 4.11 7.11 7.13
C VAL A 18 3.10 6.97 8.29
N PHE A 19 3.01 5.78 8.88
CA PHE A 19 2.16 5.52 10.03
C PHE A 19 2.61 6.26 11.29
N LEU A 20 3.89 6.12 11.68
CA LEU A 20 4.45 6.74 12.89
C LEU A 20 4.44 8.27 12.82
N PHE A 21 4.66 8.85 11.64
CA PHE A 21 4.63 10.29 11.45
C PHE A 21 3.22 10.85 11.17
N GLY A 22 2.18 10.01 11.19
CA GLY A 22 0.79 10.44 10.95
C GLY A 22 0.57 11.05 9.57
N ALA A 23 1.42 10.74 8.59
CA ALA A 23 1.41 11.36 7.27
C ALA A 23 0.23 10.91 6.40
N TYR A 24 -0.53 9.90 6.85
CA TYR A 24 -1.77 9.42 6.23
C TYR A 24 -3.01 10.28 6.55
N LYS A 25 -2.94 11.14 7.58
CA LYS A 25 -4.09 11.97 8.01
C LYS A 25 -4.52 12.95 6.91
N TYR A 26 -5.78 13.41 6.99
CA TYR A 26 -6.36 14.39 6.07
C TYR A 26 -5.37 15.52 5.74
N PRO A 27 -5.18 15.91 4.46
CA PRO A 27 -5.90 15.49 3.24
C PRO A 27 -5.28 14.30 2.47
N ARG A 28 -4.41 13.49 3.11
CA ARG A 28 -3.56 12.49 2.44
C ARG A 28 -4.06 11.04 2.54
N GLU A 29 -5.34 10.84 2.80
CA GLU A 29 -5.94 9.51 2.94
C GLU A 29 -5.82 8.69 1.63
N LEU A 30 -5.98 9.34 0.47
CA LEU A 30 -5.79 8.70 -0.82
C LEU A 30 -4.33 8.28 -1.09
N LEU A 31 -3.32 9.01 -0.56
CA LEU A 31 -1.92 8.57 -0.63
C LEU A 31 -1.73 7.31 0.20
N TRP A 32 -2.37 7.23 1.35
CA TRP A 32 -2.28 6.06 2.21
C TRP A 32 -2.90 4.83 1.56
N ILE A 33 -4.12 4.95 1.02
CA ILE A 33 -4.80 3.84 0.33
C ILE A 33 -3.96 3.35 -0.85
N THR A 34 -3.45 4.27 -1.70
CA THR A 34 -2.58 3.88 -2.81
C THR A 34 -1.27 3.25 -2.34
N GLY A 35 -0.69 3.72 -1.24
CA GLY A 35 0.50 3.11 -0.62
C GLY A 35 0.25 1.69 -0.10
N VAL A 36 -0.89 1.44 0.56
CA VAL A 36 -1.30 0.11 1.01
C VAL A 36 -1.52 -0.83 -0.19
N LEU A 37 -2.13 -0.33 -1.27
CA LEU A 37 -2.30 -1.11 -2.50
C LEU A 37 -0.95 -1.48 -3.14
N ILE A 38 0.01 -0.56 -3.15
CA ILE A 38 1.38 -0.83 -3.62
C ILE A 38 2.05 -1.88 -2.74
N LEU A 39 1.89 -1.82 -1.41
CA LEU A 39 2.42 -2.84 -0.50
C LEU A 39 1.83 -4.22 -0.83
N ALA A 40 0.51 -4.31 -0.96
CA ALA A 40 -0.17 -5.57 -1.30
C ALA A 40 0.29 -6.11 -2.66
N MET A 41 0.41 -5.24 -3.67
CA MET A 41 0.89 -5.61 -5.01
C MET A 41 2.37 -6.02 -4.99
N GLY A 42 3.22 -5.38 -4.17
CA GLY A 42 4.61 -5.74 -3.97
C GLY A 42 4.77 -7.13 -3.31
N MET A 43 3.93 -7.45 -2.33
CA MET A 43 3.87 -8.79 -1.73
C MET A 43 3.41 -9.84 -2.75
N LEU A 44 2.40 -9.52 -3.56
CA LEU A 44 1.94 -10.40 -4.64
C LEU A 44 3.02 -10.64 -5.71
N MET A 45 3.80 -9.60 -6.06
CA MET A 45 4.95 -9.72 -6.95
C MET A 45 6.01 -10.66 -6.37
N GLY A 46 6.30 -10.57 -5.06
CA GLY A 46 7.21 -11.47 -4.37
C GLY A 46 6.73 -12.92 -4.38
N PHE A 47 5.44 -13.15 -4.09
CA PHE A 47 4.82 -14.48 -4.11
C PHE A 47 4.86 -15.10 -5.51
N THR A 48 4.35 -14.39 -6.53
CA THR A 48 4.32 -14.91 -7.90
C THR A 48 5.72 -15.16 -8.45
N GLY A 49 6.71 -14.33 -8.11
CA GLY A 49 8.10 -14.54 -8.50
C GLY A 49 8.73 -15.78 -7.89
N TYR A 50 8.28 -16.19 -6.70
CA TYR A 50 8.71 -17.42 -6.05
C TYR A 50 8.15 -18.68 -6.72
N LEU A 51 7.05 -18.57 -7.49
CA LEU A 51 6.46 -19.72 -8.19
C LEU A 51 7.24 -20.10 -9.46
N LEU A 52 7.95 -19.14 -10.08
CA LEU A 52 8.60 -19.32 -11.39
C LEU A 52 9.72 -20.36 -11.46
N PRO A 53 10.57 -20.57 -10.43
CA PRO A 53 11.60 -21.62 -10.46
C PRO A 53 11.05 -23.04 -10.60
N TRP A 54 9.75 -23.23 -10.31
CA TRP A 54 9.04 -24.50 -10.48
C TRP A 54 9.69 -25.70 -9.80
N ASP A 55 10.22 -25.49 -8.59
CA ASP A 55 10.68 -26.55 -7.70
C ASP A 55 9.51 -27.16 -6.90
N GLN A 56 9.78 -28.22 -6.13
CA GLN A 56 8.75 -28.92 -5.34
C GLN A 56 8.00 -27.97 -4.40
N THR A 57 8.70 -27.01 -3.80
CA THR A 57 8.09 -26.06 -2.85
C THR A 57 7.22 -25.04 -3.58
N ALA A 58 7.70 -24.52 -4.71
CA ALA A 58 6.96 -23.61 -5.58
C ALA A 58 5.71 -24.26 -6.17
N TYR A 59 5.76 -25.55 -6.52
CA TYR A 59 4.60 -26.30 -6.98
C TYR A 59 3.49 -26.34 -5.90
N TRP A 60 3.81 -26.73 -4.67
CA TRP A 60 2.83 -26.74 -3.59
C TRP A 60 2.36 -25.34 -3.18
N ALA A 61 3.24 -24.34 -3.23
CA ALA A 61 2.84 -22.95 -3.05
C ALA A 61 1.82 -22.51 -4.12
N THR A 62 1.97 -22.97 -5.36
CA THR A 62 1.02 -22.73 -6.46
C THR A 62 -0.33 -23.40 -6.18
N VAL A 63 -0.33 -24.67 -5.73
CA VAL A 63 -1.54 -25.40 -5.33
C VAL A 63 -2.30 -24.63 -4.25
N VAL A 64 -1.62 -24.20 -3.19
CA VAL A 64 -2.22 -23.43 -2.10
C VAL A 64 -2.76 -22.08 -2.61
N GLY A 65 -2.02 -21.39 -3.47
CA GLY A 65 -2.45 -20.13 -4.07
C GLY A 65 -3.73 -20.27 -4.91
N ILE A 66 -3.83 -21.32 -5.72
CA ILE A 66 -5.02 -21.62 -6.53
C ILE A 66 -6.21 -21.94 -5.61
N ASN A 67 -6.02 -22.80 -4.61
CA ASN A 67 -7.08 -23.20 -3.68
C ASN A 67 -7.59 -22.02 -2.85
N LEU A 68 -6.70 -21.13 -2.41
CA LEU A 68 -7.09 -19.92 -1.70
C LEU A 68 -7.99 -19.03 -2.57
N ASN A 69 -7.63 -18.82 -3.83
CA ASN A 69 -8.48 -18.09 -4.79
C ASN A 69 -9.82 -18.81 -5.02
N GLY A 70 -9.82 -20.15 -4.96
CA GLY A 70 -11.01 -21.01 -5.03
C GLY A 70 -12.05 -20.74 -3.95
N THR A 71 -11.63 -20.27 -2.77
CA THR A 71 -12.53 -19.97 -1.64
C THR A 71 -13.27 -18.63 -1.76
N ALA A 72 -12.99 -17.83 -2.80
CA ALA A 72 -13.66 -16.55 -2.98
C ALA A 72 -15.17 -16.73 -3.25
N PRO A 73 -16.06 -15.96 -2.59
CA PRO A 73 -17.49 -16.24 -2.56
C PRO A 73 -18.22 -16.08 -3.91
N PHE A 74 -17.72 -15.22 -4.81
CA PHE A 74 -18.42 -14.92 -6.07
C PHE A 74 -17.81 -15.60 -7.29
N ALA A 75 -16.48 -15.57 -7.41
CA ALA A 75 -15.77 -16.04 -8.60
C ALA A 75 -14.71 -17.10 -8.29
N GLY A 76 -14.72 -17.67 -7.07
CA GLY A 76 -13.65 -18.55 -6.61
C GLY A 76 -13.42 -19.77 -7.50
N PRO A 77 -14.43 -20.61 -7.75
CA PRO A 77 -14.25 -21.81 -8.59
C PRO A 77 -13.77 -21.49 -10.00
N TRP A 78 -14.31 -20.44 -10.61
CA TRP A 78 -13.90 -19.99 -11.94
C TRP A 78 -12.45 -19.47 -11.95
N LEU A 79 -12.07 -18.68 -10.94
CA LEU A 79 -10.73 -18.11 -10.82
C LEU A 79 -9.69 -19.22 -10.56
N ALA A 80 -10.01 -20.20 -9.73
CA ALA A 80 -9.16 -21.36 -9.48
C ALA A 80 -8.95 -22.18 -10.76
N GLN A 81 -10.00 -22.47 -11.52
CA GLN A 81 -9.88 -23.16 -12.81
C GLN A 81 -9.08 -22.34 -13.83
N PHE A 82 -9.29 -21.03 -13.89
CA PHE A 82 -8.54 -20.15 -14.77
C PHE A 82 -7.03 -20.18 -14.42
N LEU A 83 -6.69 -20.06 -13.14
CA LEU A 83 -5.31 -20.07 -12.66
C LEU A 83 -4.65 -21.45 -12.82
N ALA A 84 -5.40 -22.54 -12.63
CA ALA A 84 -4.90 -23.91 -12.81
C ALA A 84 -4.53 -24.19 -14.26
N GLY A 85 -5.28 -23.66 -15.24
CA GLY A 85 -4.92 -23.78 -16.65
C GLY A 85 -5.27 -25.12 -17.32
N GLY A 86 -5.76 -26.10 -16.57
CA GLY A 86 -6.23 -27.38 -17.09
C GLY A 86 -6.73 -28.28 -15.97
N ALA A 87 -6.97 -29.55 -16.29
CA ALA A 87 -7.35 -30.58 -15.31
C ALA A 87 -6.22 -30.88 -14.31
N GLU A 88 -4.97 -30.67 -14.71
CA GLU A 88 -3.77 -30.93 -13.91
C GLU A 88 -2.88 -29.68 -13.88
N ILE A 89 -2.14 -29.50 -12.78
CA ILE A 89 -1.17 -28.41 -12.66
C ILE A 89 0.10 -28.79 -13.41
N GLY A 90 0.46 -28.00 -14.43
CA GLY A 90 1.55 -28.32 -15.34
C GLY A 90 2.12 -27.09 -16.06
N SER A 91 2.59 -27.30 -17.29
CA SER A 91 3.22 -26.25 -18.12
C SER A 91 2.31 -25.05 -18.36
N ASP A 92 1.02 -25.29 -18.58
CA ASP A 92 0.04 -24.24 -18.88
C ASP A 92 -0.21 -23.35 -17.67
N THR A 93 -0.22 -23.94 -16.47
CA THR A 93 -0.26 -23.22 -15.20
C THR A 93 0.95 -22.28 -15.09
N LEU A 94 2.15 -22.82 -15.29
CA LEU A 94 3.40 -22.06 -15.20
C LEU A 94 3.41 -20.89 -16.20
N ALA A 95 2.99 -21.12 -17.44
CA ALA A 95 2.90 -20.06 -18.45
C ALA A 95 1.97 -18.91 -18.03
N LYS A 96 0.84 -19.22 -17.39
CA LYS A 96 -0.08 -18.19 -16.84
C LYS A 96 0.54 -17.42 -15.70
N TRP A 97 1.16 -18.11 -14.73
CA TRP A 97 1.85 -17.44 -13.62
C TRP A 97 3.02 -16.58 -14.09
N TYR A 98 3.75 -17.03 -15.10
CA TYR A 98 4.79 -16.24 -15.77
C TYR A 98 4.22 -14.97 -16.41
N ALA A 99 3.13 -15.09 -17.18
CA ALA A 99 2.47 -13.94 -17.80
C ALA A 99 1.94 -12.93 -16.76
N LEU A 100 1.33 -13.44 -15.68
CA LEU A 100 0.87 -12.60 -14.56
C LEU A 100 2.04 -11.87 -13.89
N HIS A 101 3.15 -12.58 -13.63
CA HIS A 101 4.31 -12.02 -12.95
C HIS A 101 5.12 -11.04 -13.80
N MET A 102 5.26 -11.28 -15.10
CA MET A 102 6.10 -10.44 -15.96
C MET A 102 5.34 -9.25 -16.56
N LEU A 103 4.05 -9.39 -16.82
CA LEU A 103 3.26 -8.37 -17.53
C LEU A 103 2.22 -7.71 -16.62
N LEU A 104 1.27 -8.49 -16.10
CA LEU A 104 0.07 -7.93 -15.47
C LEU A 104 0.39 -7.25 -14.13
N ILE A 105 1.07 -7.95 -13.23
CA ILE A 105 1.39 -7.45 -11.88
C ILE A 105 2.36 -6.26 -11.96
N PRO A 106 3.48 -6.31 -12.70
CA PRO A 106 4.37 -5.16 -12.85
C PRO A 106 3.70 -3.98 -13.52
N GLY A 107 2.88 -4.22 -14.56
CA GLY A 107 2.12 -3.17 -15.23
C GLY A 107 1.17 -2.45 -14.28
N ALA A 108 0.40 -3.21 -13.48
CA ALA A 108 -0.47 -2.65 -12.45
C ALA A 108 0.31 -1.91 -11.36
N LEU A 109 1.46 -2.44 -10.93
CA LEU A 109 2.33 -1.81 -9.94
C LEU A 109 2.88 -0.47 -10.43
N ILE A 110 3.35 -0.40 -11.69
CA ILE A 110 3.83 0.85 -12.30
C ILE A 110 2.71 1.88 -12.38
N ALA A 111 1.49 1.48 -12.78
CA ALA A 111 0.34 2.37 -12.82
C ALA A 111 0.00 2.92 -11.42
N LEU A 112 -0.02 2.06 -10.40
CA LEU A 112 -0.26 2.47 -9.01
C LEU A 112 0.83 3.40 -8.48
N ILE A 113 2.11 3.12 -8.76
CA ILE A 113 3.23 4.00 -8.42
C ILE A 113 3.06 5.37 -9.10
N GLY A 114 2.66 5.40 -10.38
CA GLY A 114 2.38 6.64 -11.10
C GLY A 114 1.29 7.47 -10.43
N ILE A 115 0.16 6.86 -10.07
CA ILE A 115 -0.93 7.50 -9.32
C ILE A 115 -0.42 8.00 -7.96
N HIS A 116 0.33 7.17 -7.24
CA HIS A 116 0.86 7.52 -5.92
C HIS A 116 1.79 8.73 -5.98
N LEU A 117 2.74 8.75 -6.93
CA LEU A 117 3.66 9.87 -7.14
C LEU A 117 2.94 11.14 -7.59
N TYR A 118 1.92 11.01 -8.45
CA TYR A 118 1.06 12.13 -8.82
C TYR A 118 0.39 12.76 -7.60
N LEU A 119 -0.17 11.94 -6.71
CA LEU A 119 -0.80 12.41 -5.47
C LEU A 119 0.21 13.07 -4.53
N VAL A 120 1.42 12.52 -4.42
CA VAL A 120 2.52 13.15 -3.65
C VAL A 120 2.90 14.51 -4.22
N ALA A 121 3.00 14.66 -5.55
CA ALA A 121 3.31 15.94 -6.19
C ALA A 121 2.19 16.98 -6.03
N ARG A 122 0.93 16.53 -6.00
CA ARG A 122 -0.25 17.38 -5.76
C ARG A 122 -0.36 17.84 -4.31
N LEU A 123 -0.31 16.89 -3.36
CA LEU A 123 -0.64 17.12 -1.94
C LEU A 123 0.58 17.47 -1.07
N GLY A 124 1.80 17.29 -1.60
CA GLY A 124 3.05 17.62 -0.92
C GLY A 124 3.46 16.62 0.16
N ILE A 125 4.73 16.69 0.56
CA ILE A 125 5.37 15.77 1.51
C ILE A 125 5.17 16.27 2.94
N THR A 126 4.72 15.39 3.84
CA THR A 126 4.57 15.68 5.28
C THR A 126 5.92 15.97 5.96
N SER A 127 6.00 17.10 6.66
CA SER A 127 7.09 17.55 7.52
C SER A 127 7.12 16.67 8.76
N PRO A 128 8.30 16.47 9.36
CA PRO A 128 8.40 15.72 10.60
C PRO A 128 7.55 16.32 11.73
N PRO A 129 7.07 15.53 12.70
CA PRO A 129 6.21 16.01 13.80
C PRO A 129 6.88 17.07 14.68
N TRP A 130 8.20 17.11 14.71
CA TRP A 130 8.99 18.10 15.46
C TRP A 130 9.22 19.40 14.70
N SER A 131 8.80 19.49 13.43
CA SER A 131 8.91 20.72 12.65
C SER A 131 7.79 21.71 13.02
N LYS A 132 8.12 23.00 13.09
CA LYS A 132 7.16 24.07 13.34
C LYS A 132 6.31 24.42 12.11
N GLU A 133 6.70 23.91 10.94
CA GLU A 133 6.05 24.15 9.65
C GLU A 133 5.15 22.97 9.25
N ALA A 134 3.85 23.22 9.16
CA ALA A 134 2.92 22.22 8.66
C ALA A 134 3.14 21.98 7.17
N ALA A 135 3.42 20.73 6.80
CA ALA A 135 3.59 20.35 5.40
C ALA A 135 2.29 20.19 4.61
N GLY A 136 2.41 20.51 3.32
CA GLY A 136 1.36 20.41 2.31
C GLY A 136 1.06 21.79 1.74
N ARG A 137 0.62 21.86 0.48
CA ARG A 137 0.10 23.12 -0.08
C ARG A 137 -1.10 23.53 0.73
N GLU A 138 -0.92 24.56 1.54
CA GLU A 138 -1.93 25.20 2.38
C GLU A 138 -2.77 24.26 3.25
N ARG A 139 -2.82 24.55 4.54
CA ARG A 139 -4.09 24.39 5.25
C ARG A 139 -5.10 25.32 4.57
N ALA A 140 -5.58 24.98 3.38
CA ALA A 140 -6.59 25.75 2.69
C ALA A 140 -7.87 25.62 3.51
N ALA A 141 -8.14 26.65 4.30
CA ALA A 141 -9.47 27.05 4.73
C ALA A 141 -10.26 26.11 5.66
N VAL A 142 -9.63 25.28 6.50
CA VAL A 142 -10.31 24.88 7.75
C VAL A 142 -10.06 25.99 8.75
N ALA A 143 -11.01 26.92 8.78
CA ALA A 143 -11.13 28.01 9.72
C ALA A 143 -10.39 27.72 11.03
N GLN A 144 -9.34 28.50 11.30
CA GLN A 144 -9.09 28.82 12.69
C GLN A 144 -10.41 29.41 13.20
N PRO A 145 -11.02 28.89 14.27
CA PRO A 145 -12.04 29.67 14.94
C PRO A 145 -11.31 30.92 15.43
N THR A 146 -11.51 32.03 14.69
CA THR A 146 -11.28 33.38 15.17
C THR A 146 -12.24 33.56 16.34
N GLY A 147 -11.78 33.12 17.50
CA GLY A 147 -12.58 32.96 18.68
C GLY A 147 -11.61 32.97 19.85
N THR A 148 -11.19 34.17 20.17
CA THR A 148 -10.68 34.61 21.47
C THR A 148 -11.00 33.58 22.56
N ARG A 149 -10.01 32.82 23.02
CA ARG A 149 -10.09 32.21 24.36
C ARG A 149 -9.87 33.32 25.38
N ALA A 150 -10.87 34.21 25.46
CA ALA A 150 -11.07 35.10 26.58
C ALA A 150 -11.58 34.22 27.72
N GLY A 151 -10.73 34.02 28.72
CA GLY A 151 -11.10 33.42 29.99
C GLY A 151 -10.30 32.17 30.33
N LEU A 152 -9.29 32.33 31.18
CA LEU A 152 -9.14 31.53 32.40
C LEU A 152 -8.11 32.10 33.40
N VAL A 153 -7.92 33.42 33.44
CA VAL A 153 -7.37 34.09 34.64
C VAL A 153 -8.15 35.37 34.86
N ARG A 154 -9.21 35.30 35.67
CA ARG A 154 -9.79 36.50 36.29
C ARG A 154 -8.74 36.97 37.28
N GLY A 155 -8.14 38.13 37.02
CA GLY A 155 -7.28 38.80 37.98
C GLY A 155 -8.05 38.97 39.28
N SER A 156 -7.57 38.32 40.34
CA SER A 156 -7.96 38.63 41.70
C SER A 156 -7.25 39.93 42.06
N GLY A 157 -7.94 41.05 41.85
CA GLY A 157 -7.60 42.30 42.51
C GLY A 157 -8.06 42.23 43.96
N ASP A 158 -7.11 42.22 44.87
CA ASP A 158 -7.25 42.54 46.29
C ASP A 158 -5.85 43.06 46.67
N GLY A 159 -5.62 44.34 46.96
CA GLY A 159 -6.29 45.20 47.90
C GLY A 159 -5.21 45.71 48.85
N LYS A 160 -4.66 46.91 48.58
CA LYS A 160 -3.97 47.84 49.50
C LYS A 160 -3.64 49.14 48.79
#